data_AF-A0AA88S1V8-F1
#
_entry.id   AF-A0AA88S1V8-F1
#
_cell.length_a   1.000
_cell.length_b   1.000
_cell.length_c   1.000
_cell.angle_alpha   90.00
_cell.angle_beta   90.00
_cell.angle_gamma   90.00
#
_symmetry.space_group_name_H-M   'P 1'
#
loop_
_entity.id
_entity.type
_entity.pdbx_description
1 polymer ?
#
loop_
_entity_poly.entity_id
_entity_poly.type
_entity_poly.pdbx_seq_one_letter_code
_entity_poly.pdbx_strand_id
1 'polypeptide(L)'
;MTLAKAYVIIAKEHNNLHLAWELSSKIRKCQFLLSKAAMTEEPIALNEAEPIIKGMSSLIYKAQDAHYDIATTIMTMKSHIQALEERANAATVQSTFFGQLAAEALPKNLHCVTLKLMADWIKETPLQELADDNKNSPRLVDNNLYHFCIFSDNLLAISVVINSTVSNADHPKQLVFHIVTNGVNYGAMQAWFLSNDFKGSTVEVQNVEHLTWLNASYSPVVKQLAEEDSRAYYFKGSGDINIEPKFRNPKYISLLNHLRFYIPEIYPQLEKVVFFDDDVVVQKDLTTLFSLDLHGNANGAVETCLEAFHRYYKYLNFSNSIISSKIDPQACGWAFGMNIFDLVAWRKANVTGRYHYWQEQNADKTLWKLGTLPPGLLAFYGLTEPLDRRWHVLGLGYDLNIDNRLIESAAVVHFNGNLKPWLKFGIGRHFDLLFKGKNDFYTLEADMYQSSGLLKMGLDFLGTLGLLANWDYAQVDGEASYCKAKTGVEEGYSRSVYFEAAS
;
A
#
# COMPACT_ATOMS: atom_id res chain seq x y z
N MET A 1 27.67 0.58 25.36
CA MET A 1 26.53 0.44 26.30
C MET A 1 26.08 -1.02 26.46
N THR A 2 25.86 -1.74 25.36
CA THR A 2 25.47 -3.16 25.36
C THR A 2 26.44 -4.07 26.13
N LEU A 3 27.74 -3.98 25.82
CA LEU A 3 28.79 -4.73 26.50
C LEU A 3 28.84 -4.43 28.01
N ALA A 4 28.67 -3.17 28.40
CA ALA A 4 28.61 -2.77 29.80
C ALA A 4 27.42 -3.39 30.55
N LYS A 5 26.26 -3.54 29.91
CA LYS A 5 25.09 -4.22 30.51
C LYS A 5 25.36 -5.69 30.81
N ALA A 6 26.06 -6.40 29.91
CA ALA A 6 26.50 -7.78 30.16
C ALA A 6 27.44 -7.85 31.37
N TYR A 7 28.43 -6.94 31.44
CA TYR A 7 29.36 -6.88 32.57
C TYR A 7 28.70 -6.51 33.91
N VAL A 8 27.59 -5.77 33.92
CA VAL A 8 26.81 -5.55 35.15
C VAL A 8 26.28 -6.87 35.71
N ILE A 9 25.81 -7.77 34.85
CA ILE A 9 25.28 -9.08 35.27
C ILE A 9 26.41 -9.96 35.79
N ILE A 10 27.49 -10.07 35.01
CA ILE A 10 28.68 -10.86 35.39
C ILE A 10 29.24 -10.36 36.73
N ALA A 11 29.38 -9.04 36.90
CA ALA A 11 29.87 -8.45 38.15
C ALA A 11 28.94 -8.76 39.34
N LYS A 12 27.61 -8.79 39.15
CA LYS A 12 26.66 -9.16 40.22
C LYS A 12 26.76 -10.64 40.59
N GLU A 13 26.84 -11.53 39.60
CA GLU A 13 26.97 -12.98 39.81
C GLU A 13 28.25 -13.34 40.59
N HIS A 14 29.31 -12.55 40.41
CA HIS A 14 30.59 -12.70 41.12
C HIS A 14 30.70 -11.80 42.37
N ASN A 15 29.58 -11.25 42.86
CA ASN A 15 29.51 -10.40 44.06
C ASN A 15 30.36 -9.11 44.01
N ASN A 16 30.79 -8.67 42.82
CA ASN A 16 31.45 -7.39 42.60
C ASN A 16 30.41 -6.26 42.41
N LEU A 17 29.70 -5.96 43.50
CA LEU A 17 28.60 -4.99 43.51
C LEU A 17 29.06 -3.56 43.21
N HIS A 18 30.30 -3.21 43.57
CA HIS A 18 30.86 -1.89 43.31
C HIS A 18 31.00 -1.64 41.80
N LEU A 19 31.65 -2.56 41.07
CA LEU A 19 31.80 -2.44 39.62
C LEU A 19 30.44 -2.46 38.91
N ALA A 20 29.52 -3.32 39.36
CA ALA A 20 28.15 -3.35 38.84
C ALA A 20 27.43 -2.00 39.00
N TRP A 21 27.62 -1.32 40.12
CA TRP A 21 27.07 0.01 40.38
C TRP A 21 27.69 1.08 39.48
N GLU A 22 29.02 1.11 39.36
CA GLU A 22 29.73 2.07 38.50
C GLU A 22 29.32 1.93 37.03
N LEU A 23 29.26 0.70 36.52
CA LEU A 23 28.78 0.40 35.17
C LEU A 23 27.32 0.84 35.00
N SER A 24 26.45 0.52 35.95
CA SER A 24 25.04 0.93 35.92
C SER A 24 24.87 2.45 35.91
N SER A 25 25.65 3.18 36.70
CA SER A 25 25.66 4.65 36.75
C SER A 25 26.07 5.25 35.40
N LYS A 26 27.14 4.73 34.79
CA LYS A 26 27.57 5.18 33.45
C LYS A 26 26.55 4.83 32.36
N ILE A 27 25.87 3.68 32.45
CA ILE A 27 24.80 3.31 31.51
C ILE A 27 23.65 4.32 31.58
N ARG A 28 23.21 4.71 32.79
CA ARG A 28 22.15 5.73 32.95
C ARG A 28 22.55 7.08 32.36
N LYS A 29 23.81 7.51 32.54
CA LYS A 29 24.32 8.75 31.93
C LYS A 29 24.30 8.69 30.39
N CYS A 30 24.71 7.57 29.80
CA CYS A 30 24.56 7.36 28.35
C CYS A 30 23.10 7.43 27.90
N GLN A 31 22.20 6.74 28.60
CA GLN A 31 20.77 6.70 28.25
C GLN A 31 20.11 8.08 28.34
N PHE A 32 20.46 8.85 29.37
CA PHE A 32 19.98 10.23 29.52
C PHE A 32 20.43 11.11 28.36
N LEU A 33 21.71 11.03 27.96
CA LEU A 33 22.22 11.81 26.83
C LEU A 33 21.52 11.45 25.51
N LEU A 34 21.33 10.15 25.25
CA LEU A 34 20.60 9.67 24.06
C LEU A 34 19.13 10.11 24.08
N SER A 35 18.48 10.07 25.25
CA SER A 35 17.09 10.51 25.41
C SER A 35 16.95 12.02 25.19
N LYS A 36 17.88 12.83 25.70
CA LYS A 36 17.88 14.29 25.50
C LYS A 36 17.96 14.62 24.02
N ALA A 37 18.89 14.00 23.29
CA ALA A 37 19.05 14.20 21.85
C ALA A 37 17.79 13.76 21.07
N ALA A 38 17.21 12.61 21.42
CA ALA A 38 15.99 12.13 20.78
C ALA A 38 14.77 13.05 20.99
N MET A 39 14.65 13.69 22.16
CA MET A 39 13.53 14.58 22.47
C MET A 39 13.69 15.99 21.89
N THR A 40 14.92 16.42 21.64
CA THR A 40 15.22 17.80 21.18
C THR A 40 15.48 17.87 19.68
N GLU A 41 15.62 16.72 19.00
CA GLU A 41 16.08 16.60 17.61
C GLU A 41 17.45 17.25 17.34
N GLU A 42 18.19 17.61 18.39
CA GLU A 42 19.53 18.21 18.29
C GLU A 42 20.64 17.14 18.30
N PRO A 43 21.67 17.28 17.46
CA PRO A 43 22.80 16.35 17.45
C PRO A 43 23.61 16.42 18.75
N ILE A 44 24.07 15.27 19.23
CA ILE A 44 24.88 15.17 20.44
C ILE A 44 26.23 15.85 20.22
N ALA A 45 26.55 16.84 21.05
CA ALA A 45 27.82 17.54 21.00
C ALA A 45 28.98 16.65 21.49
N LEU A 46 30.14 16.74 20.81
CA LEU A 46 31.31 15.90 21.10
C LEU A 46 31.78 16.04 22.55
N ASN A 47 31.75 17.25 23.09
CA ASN A 47 32.15 17.58 24.47
C ASN A 47 31.23 16.93 25.53
N GLU A 48 29.95 16.71 25.23
CA GLU A 48 29.01 16.01 26.11
C GLU A 48 29.23 14.49 26.06
N ALA A 49 29.53 13.95 24.87
CA ALA A 49 29.70 12.51 24.65
C ALA A 49 31.05 11.96 25.14
N GLU A 50 32.14 12.69 24.88
CA GLU A 50 33.51 12.26 25.15
C GLU A 50 33.77 11.79 26.60
N PRO A 51 33.40 12.53 27.67
CA PRO A 51 33.66 12.10 29.05
C PRO A 51 32.86 10.85 29.45
N ILE A 52 31.69 10.65 28.82
CA ILE A 52 30.85 9.48 29.05
C ILE A 52 31.47 8.27 28.36
N ILE A 53 31.92 8.40 27.11
CA ILE A 53 32.58 7.34 26.34
C ILE A 53 33.88 6.93 27.02
N LYS A 54 34.77 7.87 27.35
CA LYS A 54 36.04 7.59 28.05
C LYS A 54 35.80 6.87 29.38
N GLY A 55 34.85 7.36 30.18
CA GLY A 55 34.50 6.74 31.45
C GLY A 55 33.91 5.33 31.29
N MET A 56 33.10 5.10 30.26
CA MET A 56 32.55 3.78 29.95
C MET A 56 33.65 2.81 29.52
N SER A 57 34.55 3.22 28.63
CA SER A 57 35.66 2.38 28.15
C SER A 57 36.60 1.97 29.28
N SER A 58 36.91 2.89 30.20
CA SER A 58 37.73 2.57 31.38
C SER A 58 37.08 1.50 32.27
N LEU A 59 35.78 1.59 32.51
CA LEU A 59 35.07 0.57 33.31
C LEU A 59 34.97 -0.77 32.60
N ILE A 60 34.78 -0.80 31.28
CA ILE A 60 34.78 -2.04 30.50
C ILE A 60 36.16 -2.71 30.58
N TYR A 61 37.24 -1.94 30.48
CA TYR A 61 38.60 -2.47 30.62
C TYR A 61 38.82 -3.06 32.03
N LYS A 62 38.40 -2.35 33.09
CA LYS A 62 38.44 -2.88 34.47
C LYS A 62 37.63 -4.17 34.62
N ALA A 63 36.49 -4.28 33.94
CA ALA A 63 35.68 -5.49 33.96
C ALA A 63 36.31 -6.67 33.23
N GLN A 64 37.09 -6.41 32.17
CA GLN A 64 37.88 -7.42 31.46
C GLN A 64 39.05 -7.94 32.32
N ASP A 65 39.71 -7.04 33.04
CA ASP A 65 40.86 -7.35 33.90
C ASP A 65 40.48 -8.09 35.19
N ALA A 66 39.19 -8.11 35.54
CA ALA A 66 38.68 -8.79 36.74
C ALA A 66 38.70 -10.34 36.65
N HIS A 67 39.23 -10.91 35.55
CA HIS A 67 39.46 -12.35 35.34
C HIS A 67 38.27 -13.26 35.72
N TYR A 68 37.05 -12.88 35.32
CA TYR A 68 35.87 -13.72 35.49
C TYR A 68 36.02 -15.06 34.75
N ASP A 69 35.31 -16.09 35.22
CA ASP A 69 35.30 -17.40 34.56
C ASP A 69 34.95 -17.26 33.06
N ILE A 70 35.79 -17.82 32.20
CA ILE A 70 35.69 -17.66 30.75
C ILE A 70 34.40 -18.32 30.24
N ALA A 71 34.01 -19.47 30.79
CA ALA A 71 32.79 -20.16 30.39
C ALA A 71 31.54 -19.35 30.75
N THR A 72 31.49 -18.81 31.97
CA THR A 72 30.41 -17.93 32.45
C THR A 72 30.33 -16.66 31.61
N THR A 73 31.48 -16.02 31.32
CA THR A 73 31.54 -14.82 30.47
C THR A 73 31.01 -15.09 29.07
N ILE A 74 31.42 -16.19 28.44
CA ILE A 74 30.97 -16.59 27.10
C ILE A 74 29.47 -16.88 27.09
N MET A 75 28.95 -17.65 28.06
CA MET A 75 27.52 -17.98 28.14
C MET A 75 26.66 -16.73 28.34
N THR A 76 27.02 -15.85 29.27
CA THR A 76 26.28 -14.62 29.55
C THR A 76 26.31 -13.65 28.36
N MET A 77 27.45 -13.52 27.68
CA MET A 77 27.55 -12.72 26.45
C MET A 77 26.69 -13.31 25.32
N LYS A 78 26.72 -14.63 25.12
CA LYS A 78 25.90 -15.31 24.09
C LYS A 78 24.41 -15.10 24.35
N SER A 79 23.95 -15.29 25.59
CA SER A 79 22.57 -15.01 25.99
C SER A 79 22.17 -13.55 25.73
N HIS A 80 23.07 -12.60 26.02
CA HIS A 80 22.82 -11.19 25.72
C HIS A 80 22.74 -10.88 24.23
N ILE A 81 23.59 -11.48 23.40
CA ILE A 81 23.53 -11.33 21.94
C ILE A 81 22.19 -11.85 21.42
N GLN A 82 21.76 -13.04 21.83
CA GLN A 82 20.47 -13.62 21.44
C GLN A 82 19.31 -12.72 21.88
N ALA A 83 19.29 -12.24 23.12
CA ALA A 83 18.24 -11.35 23.61
C ALA A 83 18.21 -9.98 22.90
N LEU A 84 19.34 -9.51 22.37
CA LEU A 84 19.40 -8.29 21.56
C LEU A 84 18.93 -8.53 20.14
N GLU A 85 19.29 -9.67 19.55
CA GLU A 85 18.80 -10.10 18.24
C GLU A 85 17.28 -10.26 18.25
N GLU A 86 16.72 -10.91 19.27
CA GLU A 86 15.27 -11.01 19.48
C GLU A 86 14.60 -9.64 19.61
N ARG A 87 15.18 -8.72 20.39
CA ARG A 87 14.66 -7.34 20.53
C ARG A 87 14.75 -6.55 19.23
N ALA A 88 15.85 -6.68 18.49
CA ALA A 88 16.03 -6.02 17.19
C ALA A 88 15.04 -6.56 16.17
N ASN A 89 14.82 -7.87 16.13
CA ASN A 89 13.82 -8.53 15.30
C ASN A 89 12.41 -8.04 15.67
N ALA A 90 12.05 -8.03 16.96
CA ALA A 90 10.76 -7.53 17.42
C ALA A 90 10.52 -6.05 17.07
N ALA A 91 11.53 -5.19 17.23
CA ALA A 91 11.45 -3.78 16.87
C ALA A 91 11.32 -3.58 15.34
N THR A 92 12.07 -4.33 14.55
CA THR A 92 11.97 -4.34 13.08
C THR A 92 10.58 -4.78 12.63
N VAL A 93 10.05 -5.80 13.30
CA VAL A 93 8.70 -6.32 13.06
C VAL A 93 7.63 -5.27 13.33
N GLN A 94 7.70 -4.61 14.50
CA GLN A 94 6.77 -3.55 14.87
C GLN A 94 6.89 -2.33 13.95
N SER A 95 8.11 -1.90 13.61
CA SER A 95 8.35 -0.78 12.70
C SER A 95 7.76 -1.03 11.32
N THR A 96 7.92 -2.25 10.79
CA THR A 96 7.32 -2.66 9.51
C THR A 96 5.79 -2.57 9.56
N PHE A 97 5.19 -3.09 10.64
CA PHE A 97 3.74 -3.05 10.84
C PHE A 97 3.19 -1.62 10.93
N PHE A 98 3.82 -0.75 11.73
CA PHE A 98 3.40 0.65 11.85
C PHE A 98 3.61 1.43 10.56
N GLY A 99 4.72 1.21 9.86
CA GLY A 99 4.97 1.82 8.56
C GLY A 99 3.91 1.43 7.53
N GLN A 100 3.43 0.20 7.59
CA GLN A 100 2.36 -0.27 6.72
C GLN A 100 1.00 0.35 7.04
N LEU A 101 0.60 0.39 8.32
CA LEU A 101 -0.62 1.08 8.74
C LEU A 101 -0.60 2.55 8.35
N ALA A 102 0.54 3.21 8.54
CA ALA A 102 0.70 4.60 8.17
C ALA A 102 0.67 4.83 6.65
N ALA A 103 1.03 3.81 5.84
CA ALA A 103 1.01 3.91 4.38
C ALA A 103 -0.40 3.77 3.79
N GLU A 104 -1.30 3.12 4.53
CA GLU A 104 -2.70 2.93 4.18
C GLU A 104 -3.62 4.00 4.81
N ALA A 105 -3.15 4.67 5.86
CA ALA A 105 -3.91 5.71 6.53
C ALA A 105 -4.09 6.96 5.65
N LEU A 106 -5.35 7.34 5.41
CA LEU A 106 -5.69 8.62 4.78
C LEU A 106 -5.36 9.78 5.73
N PRO A 107 -4.66 10.82 5.27
CA PRO A 107 -4.51 12.06 6.04
C PRO A 107 -5.89 12.64 6.42
N LYS A 108 -6.02 13.15 7.64
CA LYS A 108 -7.30 13.61 8.21
C LYS A 108 -8.01 14.65 7.34
N ASN A 109 -7.24 15.53 6.69
CA ASN A 109 -7.77 16.55 5.80
C ASN A 109 -8.45 15.96 4.56
N LEU A 110 -7.91 14.88 4.02
CA LEU A 110 -8.46 14.17 2.87
C LEU A 110 -9.70 13.36 3.25
N HIS A 111 -9.72 12.82 4.47
CA HIS A 111 -10.92 12.18 5.02
C HIS A 111 -12.12 13.14 5.05
N CYS A 112 -11.92 14.39 5.47
CA CYS A 112 -13.00 15.39 5.46
C CYS A 112 -13.53 15.68 4.03
N VAL A 113 -12.67 15.62 3.00
CA VAL A 113 -13.11 15.82 1.62
C VAL A 113 -14.00 14.66 1.17
N THR A 114 -13.61 13.41 1.44
CA THR A 114 -14.43 12.24 1.13
C THR A 114 -15.80 12.31 1.81
N LEU A 115 -15.85 12.69 3.08
CA LEU A 115 -17.11 12.88 3.81
C LEU A 115 -17.98 13.97 3.21
N LYS A 116 -17.39 15.09 2.79
CA LYS A 116 -18.11 16.17 2.13
C LYS A 116 -18.68 15.72 0.78
N LEU A 117 -17.88 15.10 -0.08
CA LEU A 117 -18.34 14.56 -1.36
C LEU A 117 -19.48 13.55 -1.20
N MET A 118 -19.40 12.70 -0.17
CA MET A 118 -20.50 11.79 0.16
C MET A 118 -21.75 12.54 0.61
N ALA A 119 -21.61 13.59 1.43
CA ALA A 119 -22.74 14.42 1.83
C ALA A 119 -23.38 15.14 0.64
N ASP A 120 -22.57 15.61 -0.31
CA ASP A 120 -23.02 16.27 -1.54
C ASP A 120 -23.76 15.25 -2.43
N TRP A 121 -23.22 14.04 -2.62
CA TRP A 121 -23.89 12.94 -3.33
C TRP A 121 -25.28 12.59 -2.78
N ILE A 122 -25.43 12.57 -1.44
CA ILE A 122 -26.71 12.25 -0.80
C ILE A 122 -27.73 13.38 -0.98
N LYS A 123 -27.27 14.64 -1.03
CA LYS A 123 -28.13 15.82 -1.11
C LYS A 123 -28.51 16.20 -2.55
N GLU A 124 -27.63 15.98 -3.52
CA GLU A 124 -27.79 16.47 -4.88
C GLU A 124 -28.48 15.45 -5.79
N THR A 125 -29.80 15.59 -5.92
CA THR A 125 -30.61 14.81 -6.88
C THR A 125 -30.12 14.89 -8.34
N PRO A 126 -29.67 16.06 -8.87
CA PRO A 126 -29.19 16.13 -10.25
C PRO A 126 -27.94 15.27 -10.53
N LEU A 127 -27.04 15.13 -9.55
CA LEU A 127 -25.87 14.25 -9.70
C LEU A 127 -26.28 12.78 -9.80
N GLN A 128 -27.32 12.37 -9.07
CA GLN A 128 -27.85 11.02 -9.11
C GLN A 128 -28.52 10.72 -10.46
N GLU A 129 -29.30 11.66 -10.99
CA GLU A 129 -29.90 11.57 -12.33
C GLU A 129 -28.83 11.46 -13.42
N LEU A 130 -27.79 12.31 -13.35
CA LEU A 130 -26.67 12.25 -14.29
C LEU A 130 -25.90 10.92 -14.20
N ALA A 131 -25.73 10.38 -12.99
CA ALA A 131 -25.12 9.06 -12.81
C ALA A 131 -25.94 7.95 -13.48
N ASP A 132 -27.28 8.01 -13.35
CA ASP A 132 -28.18 7.04 -13.96
C ASP A 132 -28.20 7.13 -15.49
N ASP A 133 -28.14 8.34 -16.05
CA ASP A 133 -27.98 8.55 -17.50
C ASP A 133 -26.65 7.97 -18.01
N ASN A 134 -25.56 8.18 -17.27
CA ASN A 134 -24.23 7.71 -17.65
C ASN A 134 -24.09 6.17 -17.59
N LYS A 135 -24.81 5.48 -16.70
CA LYS A 135 -24.76 4.00 -16.56
C LYS A 135 -25.09 3.25 -17.84
N ASN A 136 -25.95 3.82 -18.69
CA ASN A 136 -26.39 3.17 -19.93
C ASN A 136 -25.71 3.74 -21.18
N SER A 137 -24.62 4.50 -21.01
CA SER A 137 -23.90 5.09 -22.14
C SER A 137 -23.35 3.98 -23.05
N PRO A 138 -23.62 4.02 -24.38
CA PRO A 138 -23.13 3.02 -25.31
C PRO A 138 -21.60 2.99 -25.40
N ARG A 139 -20.94 4.08 -24.98
CA ARG A 139 -19.49 4.20 -24.93
C ARG A 139 -18.85 3.24 -23.93
N LEU A 140 -19.59 2.79 -22.91
CA LEU A 140 -19.08 1.87 -21.89
C LEU A 140 -18.79 0.47 -22.45
N VAL A 141 -19.34 0.15 -23.62
CA VAL A 141 -19.21 -1.17 -24.26
C VAL A 141 -18.71 -1.09 -25.71
N ASP A 142 -18.31 0.09 -26.17
CA ASP A 142 -17.84 0.32 -27.54
C ASP A 142 -16.37 -0.07 -27.70
N ASN A 143 -16.11 -1.26 -28.24
CA ASN A 143 -14.76 -1.79 -28.49
C ASN A 143 -13.89 -0.94 -29.45
N ASN A 144 -14.41 0.13 -30.05
CA ASN A 144 -13.60 1.11 -30.78
C ASN A 144 -12.94 2.17 -29.87
N LEU A 145 -13.27 2.18 -28.58
CA LEU A 145 -12.69 3.05 -27.56
C LEU A 145 -11.64 2.30 -26.73
N TYR A 146 -10.86 3.05 -25.96
CA TYR A 146 -9.78 2.50 -25.13
C TYR A 146 -10.24 2.38 -23.68
N HIS A 147 -10.43 1.14 -23.23
CA HIS A 147 -11.02 0.82 -21.94
C HIS A 147 -9.95 0.55 -20.87
N PHE A 148 -10.03 1.26 -19.75
CA PHE A 148 -9.11 1.15 -18.62
C PHE A 148 -9.88 0.74 -17.36
N CYS A 149 -9.46 -0.31 -16.66
CA CYS A 149 -10.08 -0.78 -15.43
C CYS A 149 -9.22 -0.44 -14.20
N ILE A 150 -9.85 0.11 -13.16
CA ILE A 150 -9.19 0.48 -11.89
C ILE A 150 -10.09 0.04 -10.73
N PHE A 151 -9.61 -0.86 -9.87
CA PHE A 151 -10.39 -1.36 -8.74
C PHE A 151 -9.75 -0.93 -7.42
N SER A 152 -10.35 0.05 -6.75
CA SER A 152 -9.79 0.64 -5.53
C SER A 152 -10.84 1.43 -4.73
N ASP A 153 -10.57 1.63 -3.45
CA ASP A 153 -11.30 2.49 -2.52
C ASP A 153 -10.59 3.84 -2.30
N ASN A 154 -9.46 4.09 -2.97
CA ASN A 154 -8.66 5.29 -2.81
C ASN A 154 -8.98 6.33 -3.90
N LEU A 155 -9.88 7.26 -3.58
CA LEU A 155 -10.30 8.35 -4.46
C LEU A 155 -9.14 9.14 -5.07
N LEU A 156 -8.14 9.49 -4.26
CA LEU A 156 -7.01 10.31 -4.69
C LEU A 156 -6.11 9.56 -5.67
N ALA A 157 -5.78 8.32 -5.32
CA ALA A 157 -4.89 7.48 -6.11
C ALA A 157 -5.48 7.23 -7.50
N ILE A 158 -6.78 6.89 -7.57
CA ILE A 158 -7.51 6.75 -8.83
C ILE A 158 -7.52 8.06 -9.63
N SER A 159 -7.75 9.20 -8.95
CA SER A 159 -7.77 10.51 -9.62
C SER A 159 -6.42 10.86 -10.25
N VAL A 160 -5.31 10.51 -9.59
CA VAL A 160 -3.95 10.66 -10.13
C VAL A 160 -3.74 9.74 -11.34
N VAL A 161 -4.17 8.48 -11.27
CA VAL A 161 -4.06 7.52 -12.39
C VAL A 161 -4.81 8.06 -13.61
N ILE A 162 -6.08 8.47 -13.44
CA ILE A 162 -6.91 8.99 -14.53
C ILE A 162 -6.33 10.29 -15.07
N ASN A 163 -6.01 11.26 -14.22
CA ASN A 163 -5.49 12.55 -14.69
C ASN A 163 -4.15 12.40 -15.41
N SER A 164 -3.24 11.57 -14.89
CA SER A 164 -1.96 11.31 -15.56
C SER A 164 -2.14 10.57 -16.90
N THR A 165 -3.11 9.66 -17.01
CA THR A 165 -3.44 8.99 -18.28
C THR A 165 -4.01 9.98 -19.29
N VAL A 166 -5.02 10.76 -18.89
CA VAL A 166 -5.71 11.75 -19.74
C VAL A 166 -4.76 12.87 -20.17
N SER A 167 -3.86 13.29 -19.30
CA SER A 167 -2.92 14.37 -19.60
C SER A 167 -1.79 13.99 -20.54
N ASN A 168 -1.47 12.71 -20.65
CA ASN A 168 -0.46 12.19 -21.57
C ASN A 168 -1.04 11.52 -22.83
N ALA A 169 -2.37 11.50 -22.99
CA ALA A 169 -3.02 10.92 -24.16
C ALA A 169 -3.21 11.95 -25.29
N ASP A 170 -3.01 11.52 -26.53
CA ASP A 170 -3.22 12.36 -27.71
C ASP A 170 -4.71 12.64 -27.96
N HIS A 171 -5.57 11.66 -27.64
CA HIS A 171 -7.02 11.71 -27.89
C HIS A 171 -7.82 11.32 -26.63
N PRO A 172 -7.87 12.17 -25.59
CA PRO A 172 -8.47 11.84 -24.29
C PRO A 172 -9.96 11.49 -24.37
N LYS A 173 -10.70 12.02 -25.35
CA LYS A 173 -12.11 11.70 -25.61
C LYS A 173 -12.36 10.26 -26.07
N GLN A 174 -11.31 9.50 -26.42
CA GLN A 174 -11.43 8.09 -26.78
C GLN A 174 -11.20 7.15 -25.59
N LEU A 175 -10.83 7.69 -24.42
CA LEU A 175 -10.56 6.92 -23.22
C LEU A 175 -11.86 6.71 -22.42
N VAL A 176 -12.02 5.49 -21.90
CA VAL A 176 -13.11 5.08 -21.03
C VAL A 176 -12.52 4.43 -19.79
N PHE A 177 -12.79 5.00 -18.61
CA PHE A 177 -12.32 4.51 -17.33
C PHE A 177 -13.46 3.80 -16.59
N HIS A 178 -13.17 2.59 -16.14
CA HIS A 178 -14.06 1.69 -15.44
C HIS A 178 -13.57 1.51 -14.00
N ILE A 179 -14.21 2.19 -13.06
CA ILE A 179 -13.85 2.17 -11.65
C ILE A 179 -14.81 1.24 -10.91
N VAL A 180 -14.27 0.31 -10.13
CA VAL A 180 -15.08 -0.48 -9.18
C VAL A 180 -14.58 -0.23 -7.77
N THR A 181 -15.50 0.16 -6.90
CA THR A 181 -15.22 0.52 -5.51
C THR A 181 -16.21 -0.11 -4.54
N ASN A 182 -16.03 0.08 -3.23
CA ASN A 182 -16.94 -0.41 -2.19
C ASN A 182 -18.07 0.59 -1.91
N GLY A 183 -19.14 0.16 -1.24
CA GLY A 183 -20.29 1.02 -0.94
C GLY A 183 -19.93 2.27 -0.12
N VAL A 184 -18.92 2.16 0.74
CA VAL A 184 -18.43 3.27 1.58
C VAL A 184 -17.85 4.41 0.74
N ASN A 185 -17.13 4.12 -0.35
CA ASN A 185 -16.49 5.15 -1.17
C ASN A 185 -17.29 5.50 -2.42
N TYR A 186 -18.28 4.68 -2.78
CA TYR A 186 -19.08 4.83 -4.00
C TYR A 186 -19.69 6.23 -4.15
N GLY A 187 -20.36 6.75 -3.13
CA GLY A 187 -21.00 8.07 -3.20
C GLY A 187 -20.00 9.21 -3.40
N ALA A 188 -18.89 9.19 -2.67
CA ALA A 188 -17.84 10.20 -2.80
C ALA A 188 -17.16 10.15 -4.18
N MET A 189 -16.90 8.95 -4.71
CA MET A 189 -16.34 8.77 -6.04
C MET A 189 -17.31 9.22 -7.13
N GLN A 190 -18.60 8.91 -7.01
CA GLN A 190 -19.62 9.40 -7.94
C GLN A 190 -19.64 10.92 -7.99
N ALA A 191 -19.76 11.58 -6.83
CA ALA A 191 -19.76 13.04 -6.76
C ALA A 191 -18.48 13.64 -7.37
N TRP A 192 -17.31 13.07 -7.08
CA TRP A 192 -16.04 13.56 -7.61
C TRP A 192 -15.94 13.43 -9.13
N PHE A 193 -16.18 12.24 -9.69
CA PHE A 193 -15.97 11.98 -11.11
C PHE A 193 -17.07 12.59 -12.01
N LEU A 194 -18.26 12.85 -11.46
CA LEU A 194 -19.31 13.59 -12.17
C LEU A 194 -19.11 15.11 -12.13
N SER A 195 -18.48 15.63 -11.08
CA SER A 195 -18.28 17.07 -10.90
C SER A 195 -17.03 17.61 -11.61
N ASN A 196 -16.13 16.74 -12.08
CA ASN A 196 -14.87 17.11 -12.71
C ASN A 196 -14.82 16.65 -14.16
N ASP A 197 -14.29 17.50 -15.05
CA ASP A 197 -14.05 17.12 -16.45
C ASP A 197 -12.63 16.55 -16.64
N PHE A 198 -12.56 15.38 -17.25
CA PHE A 198 -11.32 14.70 -17.58
C PHE A 198 -11.04 14.82 -19.09
N LYS A 199 -11.00 16.07 -19.58
CA LYS A 199 -10.83 16.42 -21.01
C LYS A 199 -11.80 15.68 -21.94
N GLY A 200 -13.03 15.45 -21.48
CA GLY A 200 -14.08 14.72 -22.18
C GLY A 200 -13.90 13.20 -22.25
N SER A 201 -12.98 12.60 -21.49
CA SER A 201 -12.95 11.14 -21.30
C SER A 201 -14.20 10.64 -20.55
N THR A 202 -14.58 9.39 -20.76
CA THR A 202 -15.72 8.78 -20.06
C THR A 202 -15.25 8.11 -18.78
N VAL A 203 -15.92 8.34 -17.65
CA VAL A 203 -15.60 7.69 -16.37
C VAL A 203 -16.86 7.05 -15.81
N GLU A 204 -16.80 5.75 -15.55
CA GLU A 204 -17.83 4.96 -14.91
C GLU A 204 -17.38 4.58 -13.50
N VAL A 205 -18.26 4.73 -12.52
CA VAL A 205 -18.05 4.25 -11.14
C VAL A 205 -19.13 3.22 -10.81
N GLN A 206 -18.71 1.99 -10.47
CA GLN A 206 -19.60 0.92 -10.01
C GLN A 206 -19.32 0.56 -8.54
N ASN A 207 -20.37 0.14 -7.83
CA ASN A 207 -20.27 -0.44 -6.50
C ASN A 207 -20.18 -1.96 -6.62
N VAL A 208 -19.17 -2.56 -5.99
CA VAL A 208 -18.99 -4.02 -5.91
C VAL A 208 -20.21 -4.73 -5.31
N GLU A 209 -20.93 -4.10 -4.39
CA GLU A 209 -22.12 -4.67 -3.75
C GLU A 209 -23.30 -4.83 -4.73
N HIS A 210 -23.28 -4.11 -5.87
CA HIS A 210 -24.28 -4.26 -6.93
C HIS A 210 -23.99 -5.45 -7.85
N LEU A 211 -22.80 -6.08 -7.75
CA LEU A 211 -22.44 -7.27 -8.51
C LEU A 211 -23.05 -8.52 -7.87
N THR A 212 -24.36 -8.71 -8.05
CA THR A 212 -25.13 -9.79 -7.40
C THR A 212 -24.64 -11.21 -7.72
N TRP A 213 -23.97 -11.40 -8.86
CA TRP A 213 -23.33 -12.66 -9.24
C TRP A 213 -22.08 -12.98 -8.39
N LEU A 214 -21.44 -11.97 -7.80
CA LEU A 214 -20.25 -12.13 -6.96
C LEU A 214 -20.65 -12.49 -5.53
N ASN A 215 -21.02 -13.75 -5.34
CA ASN A 215 -21.43 -14.30 -4.04
C ASN A 215 -20.62 -15.55 -3.67
N ALA A 216 -20.80 -16.05 -2.45
CA ALA A 216 -20.06 -17.20 -1.91
C ALA A 216 -20.29 -18.51 -2.69
N SER A 217 -21.37 -18.61 -3.47
CA SER A 217 -21.62 -19.77 -4.33
C SER A 217 -20.79 -19.72 -5.62
N TYR A 218 -20.43 -18.53 -6.09
CA TYR A 218 -19.65 -18.34 -7.31
C TYR A 218 -18.14 -18.16 -7.04
N SER A 219 -17.77 -17.35 -6.05
CA SER A 219 -16.39 -16.98 -5.78
C SER A 219 -15.83 -17.69 -4.55
N PRO A 220 -14.75 -18.49 -4.69
CA PRO A 220 -14.06 -19.09 -3.55
C PRO A 220 -13.53 -18.04 -2.57
N VAL A 221 -13.15 -16.86 -3.05
CA VAL A 221 -12.65 -15.78 -2.18
C VAL A 221 -13.78 -15.19 -1.35
N VAL A 222 -14.94 -14.89 -1.94
CA VAL A 222 -16.08 -14.39 -1.18
C VAL A 222 -16.50 -15.41 -0.12
N LYS A 223 -16.49 -16.70 -0.48
CA LYS A 223 -16.74 -17.79 0.48
C LYS A 223 -15.74 -17.77 1.63
N GLN A 224 -14.44 -17.71 1.34
CA GLN A 224 -13.40 -17.63 2.37
C GLN A 224 -13.57 -16.38 3.25
N LEU A 225 -13.83 -15.21 2.67
CA LEU A 225 -14.04 -13.96 3.42
C LEU A 225 -15.24 -14.00 4.38
N ALA A 226 -16.24 -14.83 4.09
CA ALA A 226 -17.40 -15.06 4.97
C ALA A 226 -17.10 -15.99 6.15
N GLU A 227 -16.05 -16.82 6.08
CA GLU A 227 -15.67 -17.78 7.12
C GLU A 227 -14.90 -17.10 8.27
N GLU A 228 -15.31 -17.34 9.51
CA GLU A 228 -14.73 -16.71 10.71
C GLU A 228 -13.24 -17.07 10.92
N ASP A 229 -12.85 -18.32 10.66
CA ASP A 229 -11.47 -18.79 10.80
C ASP A 229 -10.51 -18.11 9.82
N SER A 230 -11.00 -17.81 8.62
CA SER A 230 -10.23 -17.08 7.62
C SER A 230 -10.01 -15.64 8.09
N ARG A 231 -11.08 -14.96 8.54
CA ARG A 231 -11.01 -13.61 9.11
C ARG A 231 -10.10 -13.57 10.33
N ALA A 232 -10.17 -14.57 11.21
CA ALA A 232 -9.30 -14.67 12.36
C ALA A 232 -7.81 -14.77 11.93
N TYR A 233 -7.44 -15.61 10.98
CA TYR A 233 -6.05 -15.69 10.51
C TYR A 233 -5.51 -14.34 9.99
N TYR A 234 -6.36 -13.60 9.28
CA TYR A 234 -6.00 -12.33 8.64
C TYR A 234 -6.03 -11.12 9.60
N PHE A 235 -6.98 -11.06 10.53
CA PHE A 235 -7.20 -9.91 11.43
C PHE A 235 -6.72 -10.18 12.87
N LYS A 236 -6.80 -11.42 13.34
CA LYS A 236 -6.36 -11.89 14.66
C LYS A 236 -5.19 -12.85 14.45
N GLY A 237 -4.04 -12.33 14.01
CA GLY A 237 -2.84 -13.13 13.73
C GLY A 237 -2.76 -14.30 14.71
N SER A 238 -2.93 -15.52 14.19
CA SER A 238 -2.91 -16.73 15.00
C SER A 238 -1.65 -16.65 15.86
N GLY A 239 -1.72 -17.06 17.13
CA GLY A 239 -0.63 -16.96 18.11
C GLY A 239 0.68 -17.69 17.77
N ASP A 240 0.86 -18.04 16.49
CA ASP A 240 2.07 -18.52 15.88
C ASP A 240 3.01 -17.35 15.59
N ILE A 241 4.13 -17.37 16.30
CA ILE A 241 5.18 -16.34 16.38
C ILE A 241 5.95 -16.21 15.05
N ASN A 242 5.59 -17.01 14.03
CA ASN A 242 6.29 -17.16 12.75
C ASN A 242 5.61 -16.46 11.56
N ILE A 243 4.49 -15.76 11.76
CA ILE A 243 3.89 -14.96 10.68
C ILE A 243 4.56 -13.59 10.67
N GLU A 244 5.46 -13.34 9.70
CA GLU A 244 6.09 -12.03 9.53
C GLU A 244 5.03 -10.90 9.46
N PRO A 245 5.25 -9.75 10.10
CA PRO A 245 4.28 -8.65 10.18
C PRO A 245 3.89 -8.03 8.82
N LYS A 246 4.72 -8.18 7.79
CA LYS A 246 4.39 -7.81 6.39
C LYS A 246 3.14 -8.53 5.85
N PHE A 247 2.70 -9.57 6.57
CA PHE A 247 1.57 -10.43 6.23
C PHE A 247 0.23 -9.98 6.87
N ARG A 248 0.21 -8.82 7.54
CA ARG A 248 -1.01 -8.21 8.11
C ARG A 248 -1.49 -7.01 7.27
N ASN A 249 -1.65 -7.20 5.95
CA ASN A 249 -2.16 -6.15 5.06
C ASN A 249 -3.66 -6.32 4.74
N PRO A 250 -4.52 -5.36 5.17
CA PRO A 250 -5.92 -5.28 4.74
C PRO A 250 -6.10 -5.31 3.21
N LYS A 251 -5.17 -4.73 2.44
CA LYS A 251 -5.15 -4.75 0.95
C LYS A 251 -5.10 -6.18 0.41
N TYR A 252 -4.45 -7.14 1.08
CA TYR A 252 -4.40 -8.53 0.60
C TYR A 252 -5.72 -9.30 0.77
N ILE A 253 -6.67 -8.75 1.53
CA ILE A 253 -7.99 -9.33 1.81
C ILE A 253 -9.09 -8.52 1.11
N SER A 254 -8.77 -7.30 0.66
CA SER A 254 -9.71 -6.42 -0.03
C SER A 254 -10.27 -7.15 -1.26
N LEU A 255 -11.59 -7.41 -1.22
CA LEU A 255 -12.34 -8.00 -2.32
C LEU A 255 -12.09 -7.24 -3.63
N LEU A 256 -11.88 -5.92 -3.56
CA LEU A 256 -11.56 -5.07 -4.72
C LEU A 256 -10.29 -5.54 -5.45
N ASN A 257 -9.27 -6.01 -4.73
CA ASN A 257 -8.07 -6.53 -5.38
C ASN A 257 -8.31 -7.87 -6.08
N HIS A 258 -9.29 -8.65 -5.64
CA HIS A 258 -9.64 -9.91 -6.29
C HIS A 258 -10.55 -9.70 -7.52
N LEU A 259 -11.22 -8.55 -7.65
CA LEU A 259 -12.03 -8.21 -8.83
C LEU A 259 -11.25 -8.23 -10.15
N ARG A 260 -9.92 -8.06 -10.09
CA ARG A 260 -9.05 -8.17 -11.28
C ARG A 260 -9.18 -9.51 -12.00
N PHE A 261 -9.56 -10.57 -11.28
CA PHE A 261 -9.78 -11.90 -11.85
C PHE A 261 -11.18 -12.10 -12.45
N TYR A 262 -12.04 -11.10 -12.34
CA TYR A 262 -13.43 -11.13 -12.77
C TYR A 262 -13.76 -10.07 -13.83
N ILE A 263 -12.75 -9.47 -14.45
CA ILE A 263 -12.94 -8.43 -15.47
C ILE A 263 -13.88 -8.90 -16.60
N PRO A 264 -13.77 -10.13 -17.15
CA PRO A 264 -14.72 -10.59 -18.17
C PRO A 264 -16.16 -10.76 -17.67
N GLU A 265 -16.36 -11.02 -16.38
CA GLU A 265 -17.68 -11.13 -15.75
C GLU A 265 -18.29 -9.75 -15.49
N ILE A 266 -17.47 -8.76 -15.13
CA ILE A 266 -17.90 -7.36 -14.96
C ILE A 266 -18.18 -6.73 -16.33
N TYR A 267 -17.33 -6.99 -17.33
CA TYR A 267 -17.39 -6.39 -18.66
C TYR A 267 -17.42 -7.46 -19.78
N PRO A 268 -18.52 -8.22 -19.92
CA PRO A 268 -18.60 -9.36 -20.85
C PRO A 268 -18.57 -8.98 -22.33
N GLN A 269 -18.92 -7.73 -22.66
CA GLN A 269 -18.98 -7.23 -24.04
C GLN A 269 -17.65 -6.66 -24.54
N LEU A 270 -16.70 -6.39 -23.63
CA LEU A 270 -15.40 -5.86 -23.99
C LEU A 270 -14.47 -6.97 -24.48
N GLU A 271 -13.62 -6.63 -25.44
CA GLU A 271 -12.63 -7.51 -26.05
C GLU A 271 -11.25 -7.32 -25.45
N LYS A 272 -10.85 -6.08 -25.16
CA LYS A 272 -9.51 -5.77 -24.64
C LYS A 272 -9.56 -4.60 -23.65
N VAL A 273 -8.83 -4.69 -22.55
CA VAL A 273 -8.76 -3.61 -21.55
C VAL A 273 -7.35 -3.48 -20.99
N VAL A 274 -6.97 -2.27 -20.56
CA VAL A 274 -5.79 -2.07 -19.71
C VAL A 274 -6.23 -2.02 -18.26
N PHE A 275 -5.65 -2.86 -17.41
CA PHE A 275 -5.87 -2.82 -15.96
C PHE A 275 -4.77 -2.01 -15.27
N PHE A 276 -5.15 -1.15 -14.33
CA PHE A 276 -4.23 -0.46 -13.44
C PHE A 276 -4.44 -0.84 -11.97
N ASP A 277 -3.33 -0.94 -11.23
CA ASP A 277 -3.41 -0.71 -9.78
C ASP A 277 -3.53 0.80 -9.50
N ASP A 278 -4.03 1.16 -8.33
CA ASP A 278 -4.27 2.55 -7.94
C ASP A 278 -2.99 3.37 -7.68
N ASP A 279 -1.85 2.70 -7.53
CA ASP A 279 -0.57 3.29 -7.16
C ASP A 279 0.39 3.47 -8.36
N VAL A 280 -0.15 3.72 -9.54
CA VAL A 280 0.61 4.01 -10.76
C VAL A 280 0.45 5.46 -11.23
N VAL A 281 1.44 5.92 -12.01
CA VAL A 281 1.39 7.20 -12.73
C VAL A 281 1.76 6.96 -14.19
N VAL A 282 0.93 7.44 -15.10
CA VAL A 282 1.15 7.34 -16.54
C VAL A 282 1.93 8.56 -17.03
N GLN A 283 2.98 8.32 -17.81
CA GLN A 283 3.89 9.35 -18.35
C GLN A 283 3.84 9.46 -19.88
N LYS A 284 3.16 8.53 -20.57
CA LYS A 284 3.10 8.47 -22.04
C LYS A 284 1.74 7.95 -22.50
N ASP A 285 1.39 8.23 -23.76
CA ASP A 285 0.18 7.67 -24.37
C ASP A 285 0.25 6.13 -24.41
N LEU A 286 -0.83 5.49 -23.95
CA LEU A 286 -0.99 4.05 -23.82
C LEU A 286 -1.92 3.45 -24.89
N THR A 287 -2.52 4.27 -25.76
CA THR A 287 -3.42 3.80 -26.84
C THR A 287 -2.77 2.71 -27.70
N THR A 288 -1.46 2.81 -27.95
CA THR A 288 -0.70 1.81 -28.72
C THR A 288 -0.61 0.43 -28.07
N LEU A 289 -0.86 0.29 -26.75
CA LEU A 289 -0.98 -1.03 -26.09
C LEU A 289 -2.12 -1.86 -26.66
N PHE A 290 -3.23 -1.22 -27.04
CA PHE A 290 -4.43 -1.92 -27.54
C PHE A 290 -4.19 -2.55 -28.91
N SER A 291 -3.23 -2.04 -29.68
CA SER A 291 -2.84 -2.57 -30.99
C SER A 291 -1.75 -3.65 -30.91
N LEU A 292 -1.23 -3.96 -29.72
CA LEU A 292 -0.24 -5.03 -29.58
C LEU A 292 -0.86 -6.39 -29.87
N ASP A 293 -0.11 -7.21 -30.60
CA ASP A 293 -0.38 -8.64 -30.75
C ASP A 293 0.09 -9.37 -29.50
N LEU A 294 -0.82 -10.05 -28.82
CA LEU A 294 -0.51 -10.87 -27.65
C LEU A 294 -0.26 -12.34 -28.03
N HIS A 295 -0.19 -12.66 -29.33
CA HIS A 295 0.06 -14.01 -29.85
C HIS A 295 -0.90 -15.07 -29.29
N GLY A 296 -2.15 -14.68 -29.06
CA GLY A 296 -3.19 -15.55 -28.48
C GLY A 296 -3.14 -15.69 -26.94
N ASN A 297 -2.23 -14.99 -26.26
CA ASN A 297 -2.18 -14.88 -24.82
C ASN A 297 -3.32 -13.98 -24.27
N ALA A 298 -3.75 -14.24 -23.04
CA ALA A 298 -4.81 -13.48 -22.38
C ALA A 298 -4.29 -12.23 -21.66
N ASN A 299 -2.99 -12.15 -21.38
CA ASN A 299 -2.34 -11.09 -20.63
C ASN A 299 -1.10 -10.62 -21.37
N GLY A 300 -0.87 -9.31 -21.45
CA GLY A 300 0.41 -8.70 -21.77
C GLY A 300 0.93 -7.98 -20.52
N ALA A 301 2.11 -8.37 -20.06
CA ALA A 301 2.70 -7.82 -18.84
C ALA A 301 4.22 -7.67 -18.97
N VAL A 302 4.79 -6.71 -18.24
CA VAL A 302 6.25 -6.61 -18.13
C VAL A 302 6.76 -7.68 -17.16
N GLU A 303 7.70 -8.48 -17.63
CA GLU A 303 8.41 -9.46 -16.83
C GLU A 303 9.33 -8.78 -15.80
N THR A 304 9.34 -9.30 -14.57
CA THR A 304 10.04 -8.72 -13.42
C THR A 304 11.24 -9.55 -12.96
N CYS A 305 11.51 -10.69 -13.62
CA CYS A 305 12.66 -11.52 -13.31
C CYS A 305 13.95 -10.88 -13.80
N LEU A 306 14.56 -10.07 -12.94
CA LEU A 306 15.96 -9.71 -13.02
C LEU A 306 16.77 -10.68 -12.15
N GLU A 307 17.73 -11.38 -12.74
CA GLU A 307 18.60 -12.36 -12.07
C GLU A 307 17.81 -13.49 -11.35
N ALA A 308 18.00 -13.63 -10.03
CA ALA A 308 17.35 -14.63 -9.16
C ALA A 308 16.14 -14.06 -8.38
N PHE A 309 15.70 -12.84 -8.69
CA PHE A 309 14.54 -12.20 -8.08
C PHE A 309 13.28 -12.43 -8.92
N HIS A 310 12.13 -12.50 -8.25
CA HIS A 310 10.79 -12.57 -8.87
C HIS A 310 10.53 -13.74 -9.85
N ARG A 311 11.21 -14.88 -9.69
CA ARG A 311 10.82 -16.14 -10.35
C ARG A 311 9.74 -16.87 -9.55
N TYR A 312 9.03 -17.80 -10.20
CA TYR A 312 7.90 -18.49 -9.60
C TYR A 312 8.25 -19.19 -8.27
N TYR A 313 9.46 -19.76 -8.13
CA TYR A 313 9.89 -20.41 -6.88
C TYR A 313 9.96 -19.48 -5.65
N LYS A 314 9.95 -18.16 -5.84
CA LYS A 314 9.88 -17.18 -4.74
C LYS A 314 8.46 -16.97 -4.21
N TYR A 315 7.46 -17.27 -5.03
CA TYR A 315 6.05 -17.00 -4.73
C TYR A 315 5.26 -18.26 -4.35
N LEU A 316 5.69 -19.41 -4.85
CA LEU A 316 4.98 -20.68 -4.73
C LEU A 316 5.81 -21.73 -4.00
N ASN A 317 5.13 -22.63 -3.30
CA ASN A 317 5.74 -23.75 -2.60
C ASN A 317 5.96 -24.95 -3.54
N PHE A 318 7.15 -25.05 -4.12
CA PHE A 318 7.52 -26.15 -5.03
C PHE A 318 7.76 -27.49 -4.33
N SER A 319 7.80 -27.54 -3.00
CA SER A 319 7.81 -28.80 -2.26
C SER A 319 6.46 -29.53 -2.35
N ASN A 320 5.39 -28.82 -2.72
CA ASN A 320 4.08 -29.41 -2.96
C ASN A 320 3.99 -29.96 -4.41
N SER A 321 3.59 -31.22 -4.55
CA SER A 321 3.51 -31.91 -5.85
C SER A 321 2.50 -31.31 -6.81
N ILE A 322 1.43 -30.65 -6.32
CA ILE A 322 0.42 -29.99 -7.17
C ILE A 322 1.06 -28.85 -7.98
N ILE A 323 2.04 -28.14 -7.39
CA ILE A 323 2.76 -27.06 -8.04
C ILE A 323 3.88 -27.62 -8.92
N SER A 324 4.77 -28.44 -8.36
CA SER A 324 5.97 -28.90 -9.08
C SER A 324 5.68 -29.83 -10.26
N SER A 325 4.50 -30.47 -10.31
CA SER A 325 4.08 -31.27 -11.47
C SER A 325 3.52 -30.44 -12.63
N LYS A 326 3.12 -29.19 -12.42
CA LYS A 326 2.41 -28.35 -13.41
C LYS A 326 3.16 -27.09 -13.81
N ILE A 327 4.03 -26.60 -12.94
CA ILE A 327 4.65 -25.27 -13.06
C ILE A 327 6.17 -25.42 -13.09
N ASP A 328 6.83 -24.67 -13.97
CA ASP A 328 8.28 -24.55 -13.95
C ASP A 328 8.73 -23.59 -12.83
N PRO A 329 9.56 -24.02 -11.87
CA PRO A 329 10.11 -23.12 -10.84
C PRO A 329 10.90 -21.95 -11.41
N GLN A 330 11.51 -22.11 -12.59
CA GLN A 330 12.32 -21.09 -13.24
C GLN A 330 11.52 -20.14 -14.11
N ALA A 331 10.21 -20.33 -14.27
CA ALA A 331 9.37 -19.40 -15.01
C ALA A 331 9.52 -17.97 -14.48
N CYS A 332 9.56 -17.01 -15.42
CA CYS A 332 9.70 -15.60 -15.11
C CYS A 332 8.39 -15.06 -14.53
N GLY A 333 8.44 -14.42 -13.36
CA GLY A 333 7.30 -13.69 -12.84
C GLY A 333 7.09 -12.36 -13.58
N TRP A 334 5.87 -11.90 -13.56
CA TRP A 334 5.47 -10.54 -13.94
C TRP A 334 4.77 -9.88 -12.74
N ALA A 335 4.35 -8.62 -12.86
CA ALA A 335 3.61 -7.95 -11.80
C ALA A 335 2.27 -7.41 -12.32
N PHE A 336 1.29 -7.38 -11.42
CA PHE A 336 0.15 -6.51 -11.63
C PHE A 336 0.57 -5.04 -11.46
N GLY A 337 -0.21 -4.14 -12.04
CA GLY A 337 -0.03 -2.70 -11.89
C GLY A 337 -0.32 -1.96 -13.18
N MET A 338 0.18 -2.49 -14.29
CA MET A 338 -0.28 -2.17 -15.64
C MET A 338 -0.21 -3.44 -16.48
N ASN A 339 -1.37 -3.90 -16.93
CA ASN A 339 -1.49 -5.11 -17.74
C ASN A 339 -2.50 -4.86 -18.85
N ILE A 340 -2.22 -5.35 -20.05
CA ILE A 340 -3.20 -5.39 -21.14
C ILE A 340 -3.85 -6.79 -21.12
N PHE A 341 -5.17 -6.86 -21.04
CA PHE A 341 -5.91 -8.11 -21.03
C PHE A 341 -6.73 -8.26 -22.31
N ASP A 342 -6.54 -9.38 -23.01
CA ASP A 342 -7.44 -9.83 -24.06
C ASP A 342 -8.53 -10.68 -23.41
N LEU A 343 -9.73 -10.11 -23.29
CA LEU A 343 -10.86 -10.73 -22.63
C LEU A 343 -11.47 -11.86 -23.47
N VAL A 344 -11.28 -11.86 -24.79
CA VAL A 344 -11.70 -12.96 -25.67
C VAL A 344 -10.83 -14.19 -25.40
N ALA A 345 -9.51 -14.03 -25.40
CA ALA A 345 -8.56 -15.08 -25.06
C ALA A 345 -8.72 -15.54 -23.61
N TRP A 346 -8.96 -14.62 -22.67
CA TRP A 346 -9.25 -14.93 -21.27
C TRP A 346 -10.45 -15.86 -21.14
N ARG A 347 -11.59 -15.52 -21.76
CA ARG A 347 -12.81 -16.35 -21.75
C ARG A 347 -12.57 -17.70 -22.40
N LYS A 348 -11.89 -17.73 -23.55
CA LYS A 348 -11.53 -18.98 -24.27
C LYS A 348 -10.67 -19.91 -23.43
N ALA A 349 -9.71 -19.38 -22.67
CA ALA A 349 -8.82 -20.14 -21.81
C ALA A 349 -9.38 -20.41 -20.40
N ASN A 350 -10.57 -19.88 -20.11
CA ASN A 350 -11.26 -19.92 -18.81
C ASN A 350 -10.33 -19.51 -17.65
N VAL A 351 -9.66 -18.36 -17.76
CA VAL A 351 -8.69 -17.92 -16.74
C VAL A 351 -9.36 -17.68 -15.39
N THR A 352 -10.60 -17.17 -15.35
CA THR A 352 -11.36 -17.04 -14.09
C THR A 352 -11.59 -18.39 -13.41
N GLY A 353 -11.93 -19.44 -14.18
CA GLY A 353 -12.06 -20.79 -13.65
C GLY A 353 -10.74 -21.38 -13.14
N ARG A 354 -9.62 -21.10 -13.81
CA ARG A 354 -8.27 -21.49 -13.32
C ARG A 354 -7.97 -20.80 -12.00
N TYR A 355 -8.30 -19.51 -11.90
CA TYR A 355 -8.15 -18.75 -10.67
C TYR A 355 -8.98 -19.33 -9.52
N HIS A 356 -10.25 -19.70 -9.77
CA HIS A 356 -11.08 -20.39 -8.77
C HIS A 356 -10.45 -21.70 -8.30
N TYR A 357 -10.02 -22.55 -9.25
CA TYR A 357 -9.35 -23.81 -8.94
C TYR A 357 -8.16 -23.60 -8.00
N TRP A 358 -7.27 -22.65 -8.32
CA TRP A 358 -6.10 -22.41 -7.49
C TRP A 358 -6.45 -21.87 -6.10
N GLN A 359 -7.45 -20.98 -6.00
CA GLN A 359 -7.91 -20.48 -4.69
C GLN A 359 -8.46 -21.60 -3.81
N GLU A 360 -9.17 -22.57 -4.38
CA GLU A 360 -9.64 -23.75 -3.66
C GLU A 360 -8.50 -24.68 -3.25
N GLN A 361 -7.52 -24.91 -4.14
CA GLN A 361 -6.35 -25.74 -3.81
C GLN A 361 -5.47 -25.14 -2.70
N ASN A 362 -5.51 -23.81 -2.53
CA ASN A 362 -4.77 -23.12 -1.47
C ASN A 362 -5.64 -22.75 -0.26
N ALA A 363 -6.78 -23.41 -0.05
CA ALA A 363 -7.63 -23.17 1.13
C ALA A 363 -6.87 -23.33 2.47
N ASP A 364 -5.89 -24.25 2.50
CA ASP A 364 -5.02 -24.51 3.65
C ASP A 364 -3.76 -23.62 3.69
N LYS A 365 -3.57 -22.74 2.69
CA LYS A 365 -2.45 -21.79 2.56
C LYS A 365 -1.07 -22.48 2.50
N THR A 366 -1.02 -23.68 1.94
CA THR A 366 0.21 -24.45 1.77
C THR A 366 0.91 -24.19 0.44
N LEU A 367 0.20 -23.76 -0.60
CA LEU A 367 0.74 -23.49 -1.94
C LEU A 367 1.39 -22.11 -2.05
N TRP A 368 0.75 -21.08 -1.49
CA TRP A 368 1.33 -19.77 -1.25
C TRP A 368 0.71 -19.15 0.00
N LYS A 369 1.38 -18.11 0.54
CA LYS A 369 0.95 -17.49 1.80
C LYS A 369 -0.11 -16.42 1.60
N LEU A 370 0.18 -15.40 0.79
CA LEU A 370 -0.65 -14.19 0.71
C LEU A 370 -0.54 -13.49 -0.64
N GLY A 371 -1.48 -12.56 -0.85
CA GLY A 371 -1.52 -11.65 -1.99
C GLY A 371 -2.18 -12.24 -3.23
N THR A 372 -2.43 -11.37 -4.21
CA THR A 372 -3.08 -11.71 -5.48
C THR A 372 -2.09 -12.08 -6.58
N LEU A 373 -0.80 -11.74 -6.42
CA LEU A 373 0.20 -12.07 -7.44
C LEU A 373 0.42 -13.58 -7.60
N PRO A 374 0.64 -14.39 -6.54
CA PRO A 374 0.80 -15.84 -6.71
C PRO A 374 -0.37 -16.54 -7.43
N PRO A 375 -1.65 -16.32 -7.08
CA PRO A 375 -2.75 -16.90 -7.84
C PRO A 375 -2.87 -16.33 -9.25
N GLY A 376 -2.44 -15.07 -9.50
CA GLY A 376 -2.35 -14.53 -10.86
C GLY A 376 -1.30 -15.24 -11.72
N LEU A 377 -0.09 -15.43 -11.20
CA LEU A 377 0.97 -16.18 -11.87
C LEU A 377 0.51 -17.61 -12.24
N LEU A 378 -0.30 -18.24 -11.38
CA LEU A 378 -0.87 -19.56 -11.61
C LEU A 378 -2.03 -19.56 -12.62
N ALA A 379 -2.95 -18.61 -12.52
CA ALA A 379 -4.12 -18.52 -13.41
C ALA A 379 -3.72 -18.23 -14.86
N PHE A 380 -2.72 -17.37 -15.05
CA PHE A 380 -2.20 -16.96 -16.36
C PHE A 380 -0.94 -17.74 -16.80
N TYR A 381 -0.60 -18.83 -16.12
CA TYR A 381 0.57 -19.62 -16.50
C TYR A 381 0.44 -20.12 -17.95
N GLY A 382 1.44 -19.77 -18.78
CA GLY A 382 1.46 -20.06 -20.22
C GLY A 382 0.46 -19.24 -21.06
N LEU A 383 -0.06 -18.13 -20.52
CA LEU A 383 -1.04 -17.24 -21.17
C LEU A 383 -0.63 -15.75 -21.06
N THR A 384 0.66 -15.48 -20.91
CA THR A 384 1.19 -14.12 -20.76
C THR A 384 2.23 -13.82 -21.84
N GLU A 385 2.01 -12.72 -22.57
CA GLU A 385 2.96 -12.13 -23.50
C GLU A 385 3.89 -11.16 -22.75
N PRO A 386 5.23 -11.35 -22.82
CA PRO A 386 6.18 -10.43 -22.21
C PRO A 386 6.25 -9.11 -22.97
N LEU A 387 6.04 -8.00 -22.27
CA LEU A 387 6.13 -6.65 -22.83
C LEU A 387 7.52 -6.02 -22.63
N ASP A 388 7.85 -5.06 -23.49
CA ASP A 388 9.04 -4.21 -23.32
C ASP A 388 9.03 -3.53 -21.94
N ARG A 389 10.17 -3.55 -21.25
CA ARG A 389 10.29 -3.07 -19.88
C ARG A 389 9.99 -1.59 -19.69
N ARG A 390 10.02 -0.80 -20.76
CA ARG A 390 9.63 0.61 -20.74
C ARG A 390 8.13 0.79 -20.59
N TRP A 391 7.30 -0.23 -20.77
CA TRP A 391 5.87 -0.11 -20.56
C TRP A 391 5.50 0.09 -19.09
N HIS A 392 6.17 -0.64 -18.18
CA HIS A 392 5.84 -0.65 -16.76
C HIS A 392 7.11 -0.79 -15.92
N VAL A 393 7.47 0.28 -15.22
CA VAL A 393 8.62 0.32 -14.30
C VAL A 393 8.12 0.32 -12.87
N LEU A 394 8.40 -0.77 -12.17
CA LEU A 394 8.03 -1.01 -10.78
C LEU A 394 9.20 -0.78 -9.81
N GLY A 395 8.87 -0.75 -8.53
CA GLY A 395 9.79 -0.69 -7.40
C GLY A 395 9.88 0.69 -6.76
N LEU A 396 9.15 1.70 -7.27
CA LEU A 396 9.29 3.08 -6.81
C LEU A 396 8.76 3.31 -5.38
N GLY A 397 8.07 2.34 -4.78
CA GLY A 397 7.68 2.34 -3.37
C GLY A 397 8.55 1.47 -2.45
N TYR A 398 9.64 0.90 -2.97
CA TYR A 398 10.62 0.08 -2.24
C TYR A 398 12.06 0.56 -2.42
N ASP A 399 12.45 0.83 -3.67
CA ASP A 399 13.83 1.03 -4.07
C ASP A 399 14.15 2.50 -4.30
N LEU A 400 15.07 3.00 -3.47
CA LEU A 400 15.63 4.35 -3.54
C LEU A 400 16.71 4.50 -4.62
N ASN A 401 17.03 3.48 -5.41
CA ASN A 401 18.15 3.49 -6.36
C ASN A 401 17.77 3.13 -7.80
N ILE A 402 16.47 3.14 -8.13
CA ILE A 402 16.02 2.98 -9.51
C ILE A 402 16.64 4.09 -10.37
N ASP A 403 17.23 3.70 -11.52
CA ASP A 403 17.86 4.62 -12.47
C ASP A 403 16.84 5.62 -13.02
N ASN A 404 17.16 6.91 -12.90
CA ASN A 404 16.33 8.01 -13.40
C ASN A 404 16.05 7.87 -14.91
N ARG A 405 17.00 7.35 -15.70
CA ARG A 405 16.80 7.13 -17.14
C ARG A 405 15.71 6.11 -17.40
N LEU A 406 15.64 5.06 -16.58
CA LEU A 406 14.60 4.05 -16.66
C LEU A 406 13.24 4.67 -16.33
N ILE A 407 13.16 5.45 -15.25
CA ILE A 407 11.95 6.19 -14.83
C ILE A 407 11.48 7.13 -15.95
N GLU A 408 12.36 7.95 -16.52
CA GLU A 408 12.01 8.90 -17.59
C GLU A 408 11.59 8.22 -18.90
N SER A 409 12.14 7.03 -19.18
CA SER A 409 11.79 6.26 -20.36
C SER A 409 10.46 5.49 -20.22
N ALA A 410 9.96 5.32 -18.99
CA ALA A 410 8.80 4.50 -18.71
C ALA A 410 7.50 5.14 -19.20
N ALA A 411 6.58 4.33 -19.74
CA ALA A 411 5.22 4.74 -20.04
C ALA A 411 4.37 4.78 -18.76
N VAL A 412 4.55 3.81 -17.87
CA VAL A 412 3.91 3.77 -16.55
C VAL A 412 4.95 3.51 -15.47
N VAL A 413 4.94 4.33 -14.42
CA VAL A 413 5.73 4.11 -13.20
C VAL A 413 4.82 3.64 -12.07
N HIS A 414 5.29 2.64 -11.32
CA HIS A 414 4.50 1.99 -10.29
C HIS A 414 5.18 2.16 -8.93
N PHE A 415 4.47 2.81 -8.03
CA PHE A 415 4.91 3.05 -6.67
C PHE A 415 4.65 1.85 -5.76
N ASN A 416 4.58 0.63 -6.27
CA ASN A 416 4.33 -0.58 -5.47
C ASN A 416 5.27 -0.64 -4.26
N GLY A 417 4.68 -0.86 -3.08
CA GLY A 417 5.37 -0.79 -1.79
C GLY A 417 4.86 0.30 -0.85
N ASN A 418 5.48 0.37 0.34
CA ASN A 418 4.97 1.18 1.45
C ASN A 418 5.53 2.62 1.44
N LEU A 419 6.61 2.89 0.70
CA LEU A 419 7.27 4.21 0.68
C LEU A 419 6.69 5.11 -0.42
N LYS A 420 5.37 5.27 -0.43
CA LYS A 420 4.67 6.08 -1.43
C LYS A 420 5.04 7.56 -1.29
N PRO A 421 5.28 8.28 -2.40
CA PRO A 421 5.75 9.67 -2.37
C PRO A 421 4.80 10.65 -1.65
N TRP A 422 3.49 10.39 -1.61
CA TRP A 422 2.50 11.23 -0.92
C TRP A 422 2.46 11.02 0.61
N LEU A 423 3.25 10.10 1.15
CA LEU A 423 3.34 9.87 2.59
C LEU A 423 4.49 10.69 3.19
N LYS A 424 4.34 11.13 4.44
CA LYS A 424 5.39 11.89 5.15
C LYS A 424 6.75 11.17 5.24
N PHE A 425 6.73 9.85 5.23
CA PHE A 425 7.91 8.97 5.26
C PHE A 425 8.21 8.34 3.89
N GLY A 426 7.56 8.82 2.84
CA GLY A 426 7.70 8.34 1.47
C GLY A 426 9.00 8.74 0.78
N ILE A 427 9.24 8.19 -0.40
CA ILE A 427 10.38 8.56 -1.25
C ILE A 427 10.12 9.93 -1.91
N GLY A 428 10.51 11.01 -1.22
CA GLY A 428 10.26 12.38 -1.65
C GLY A 428 10.88 12.77 -3.00
N ARG A 429 11.97 12.13 -3.44
CA ARG A 429 12.58 12.42 -4.75
C ARG A 429 11.70 12.04 -5.95
N HIS A 430 10.73 11.15 -5.75
CA HIS A 430 9.78 10.77 -6.80
C HIS A 430 8.50 11.60 -6.72
N PHE A 431 8.38 12.52 -5.76
CA PHE A 431 7.20 13.35 -5.56
C PHE A 431 6.85 14.07 -6.86
N ASP A 432 7.83 14.72 -7.51
CA ASP A 432 7.67 15.44 -8.77
C ASP A 432 7.04 14.62 -9.91
N LEU A 433 7.14 13.28 -9.90
CA LEU A 433 6.49 12.43 -10.91
C LEU A 433 4.97 12.46 -10.79
N LEU A 434 4.42 12.64 -9.58
CA LEU A 434 2.98 12.89 -9.38
C LEU A 434 2.54 14.24 -9.98
N PHE A 435 3.49 15.16 -10.24
CA PHE A 435 3.25 16.54 -10.67
C PHE A 435 3.86 16.86 -12.05
N LYS A 436 4.43 15.87 -12.76
CA LYS A 436 4.98 16.06 -14.13
C LYS A 436 3.81 16.22 -15.10
N GLY A 437 3.38 17.47 -15.23
CA GLY A 437 2.11 17.91 -15.79
C GLY A 437 1.63 19.04 -14.89
N LYS A 438 2.22 20.23 -15.05
CA LYS A 438 2.22 21.36 -14.11
C LYS A 438 0.92 21.53 -13.30
N ASN A 439 1.09 21.83 -12.01
CA ASN A 439 0.13 22.18 -10.97
C ASN A 439 -0.71 21.03 -10.37
N ASP A 440 -0.91 19.91 -11.05
CA ASP A 440 -2.12 19.10 -10.85
C ASP A 440 -2.35 18.37 -9.53
N PHE A 441 -1.39 18.09 -8.63
CA PHE A 441 -1.78 17.54 -7.32
C PHE A 441 -1.98 18.62 -6.25
N TYR A 442 -1.33 19.79 -6.37
CA TYR A 442 -1.78 20.98 -5.64
C TYR A 442 -3.05 21.55 -6.26
N THR A 443 -3.28 21.42 -7.58
CA THR A 443 -4.60 21.69 -8.17
C THR A 443 -5.58 20.57 -7.87
N LEU A 444 -5.26 19.29 -7.75
CA LEU A 444 -6.24 18.26 -7.37
C LEU A 444 -6.57 18.38 -5.90
N GLU A 445 -5.60 18.60 -5.02
CA GLU A 445 -5.85 18.91 -3.63
C GLU A 445 -6.55 20.28 -3.51
N ALA A 446 -6.13 21.31 -4.26
CA ALA A 446 -6.82 22.61 -4.28
C ALA A 446 -8.18 22.55 -4.95
N ASP A 447 -8.43 21.75 -5.97
CA ASP A 447 -9.68 21.56 -6.72
C ASP A 447 -10.60 20.68 -5.88
N MET A 448 -10.08 19.65 -5.21
CA MET A 448 -10.76 18.98 -4.10
C MET A 448 -11.12 19.97 -3.00
N TYR A 449 -10.24 20.94 -2.67
CA TYR A 449 -10.56 22.04 -1.75
C TYR A 449 -11.49 23.11 -2.39
N GLN A 450 -11.54 23.29 -3.70
CA GLN A 450 -12.24 24.40 -4.39
C GLN A 450 -13.65 23.95 -4.79
N SER A 451 -13.81 22.75 -5.36
CA SER A 451 -15.07 22.00 -5.49
C SER A 451 -15.76 21.82 -4.14
N SER A 452 -14.99 21.56 -3.07
CA SER A 452 -15.53 21.52 -1.71
C SER A 452 -15.65 22.90 -1.04
N GLY A 453 -15.43 24.02 -1.73
CA GLY A 453 -15.65 25.37 -1.20
C GLY A 453 -14.73 25.78 -0.02
N LEU A 454 -13.68 25.00 0.25
CA LEU A 454 -12.72 25.17 1.34
C LEU A 454 -11.60 26.19 1.04
N LEU A 455 -11.39 26.59 -0.23
CA LEU A 455 -10.31 27.51 -0.61
C LEU A 455 -10.47 28.93 -0.05
N LYS A 456 -11.70 29.36 0.28
CA LYS A 456 -11.97 30.73 0.75
C LYS A 456 -11.51 31.00 2.19
N MET A 457 -11.21 29.96 2.99
CA MET A 457 -10.69 30.12 4.36
C MET A 457 -9.17 29.95 4.47
N GLY A 458 -8.51 29.30 3.49
CA GLY A 458 -7.07 29.03 3.55
C GLY A 458 -6.19 30.23 3.16
N LEU A 459 -6.64 31.04 2.19
CA LEU A 459 -5.88 32.18 1.70
C LEU A 459 -5.91 33.39 2.65
N ASP A 460 -6.96 33.55 3.46
CA ASP A 460 -7.02 34.59 4.50
C ASP A 460 -6.12 34.29 5.71
N PHE A 461 -5.67 33.02 5.87
CA PHE A 461 -4.83 32.61 7.00
C PHE A 461 -3.32 32.59 6.67
N LEU A 462 -2.95 32.34 5.41
CA LEU A 462 -1.54 32.35 4.98
C LEU A 462 -0.92 33.75 4.89
N GLY A 463 -1.74 34.81 4.94
CA GLY A 463 -1.28 36.20 4.95
C GLY A 463 -0.88 36.76 6.33
N THR A 464 -1.20 36.09 7.45
CA THR A 464 -1.26 36.83 8.73
C THR A 464 -0.34 36.37 9.85
N LEU A 465 0.21 35.15 9.89
CA LEU A 465 1.01 34.73 11.07
C LEU A 465 2.20 33.85 10.71
N GLY A 466 3.37 34.48 10.61
CA GLY A 466 4.60 33.82 11.02
C GLY A 466 4.64 33.70 12.54
N LEU A 467 4.59 32.49 13.08
CA LEU A 467 5.14 32.10 14.39
C LEU A 467 5.00 30.58 14.62
N LEU A 468 6.07 30.01 15.15
CA LEU A 468 6.21 28.66 15.68
C LEU A 468 5.19 28.36 16.80
N ALA A 469 4.76 27.10 16.92
CA ALA A 469 4.92 26.25 18.12
C ALA A 469 3.77 25.27 18.33
N ASN A 470 4.16 23.99 18.50
CA ASN A 470 3.47 22.87 19.14
C ASN A 470 2.09 22.48 18.59
N TRP A 471 1.72 21.20 18.73
CA TRP A 471 0.40 20.79 19.22
C TRP A 471 0.44 19.29 19.50
N ASP A 472 0.22 18.98 20.78
CA ASP A 472 0.12 17.65 21.36
C ASP A 472 -1.28 17.04 21.17
N TYR A 473 -1.29 15.73 21.34
CA TYR A 473 -2.42 14.79 21.37
C TYR A 473 -3.74 15.28 21.98
N ALA A 474 -4.84 15.11 21.23
CA ALA A 474 -6.17 14.80 21.77
C ALA A 474 -6.90 13.85 20.81
N GLN A 475 -7.28 12.68 21.33
CA GLN A 475 -7.80 11.52 20.61
C GLN A 475 -9.34 11.56 20.58
N VAL A 476 -9.92 11.23 19.42
CA VAL A 476 -11.33 10.90 19.16
C VAL A 476 -12.37 12.04 19.15
N ASP A 477 -12.35 13.04 20.04
CA ASP A 477 -13.30 14.20 19.94
C ASP A 477 -12.86 15.28 18.93
N GLY A 478 -11.63 15.18 18.41
CA GLY A 478 -11.03 16.15 17.49
C GLY A 478 -11.45 16.00 16.04
N GLU A 479 -11.95 14.84 15.59
CA GLU A 479 -12.28 14.60 14.17
C GLU A 479 -13.56 15.31 13.76
N ALA A 480 -14.61 15.22 14.58
CA ALA A 480 -15.85 15.95 14.40
C ALA A 480 -15.65 17.46 14.45
N SER A 481 -14.89 17.99 15.41
CA SER A 481 -14.58 19.42 15.48
C SER A 481 -13.71 19.90 14.32
N TYR A 482 -12.75 19.08 13.84
CA TYR A 482 -11.86 19.46 12.74
C TYR A 482 -12.57 19.50 11.39
N CYS A 483 -13.36 18.47 11.06
CA CYS A 483 -14.16 18.51 9.84
C CYS A 483 -15.28 19.55 9.96
N LYS A 484 -16.01 19.66 11.08
CA LYS A 484 -17.05 20.70 11.28
C LYS A 484 -16.50 22.12 11.14
N ALA A 485 -15.32 22.41 11.72
CA ALA A 485 -14.67 23.72 11.60
C ALA A 485 -14.26 24.06 10.16
N LYS A 486 -14.01 23.04 9.31
CA LYS A 486 -13.64 23.25 7.90
C LYS A 486 -14.84 23.19 6.95
N THR A 487 -15.73 22.22 7.09
CA THR A 487 -16.78 21.89 6.12
C THR A 487 -18.18 22.33 6.54
N GLY A 488 -18.39 22.71 7.80
CA GLY A 488 -19.70 23.09 8.34
C GLY A 488 -20.68 21.92 8.54
N VAL A 489 -20.25 20.67 8.34
CA VAL A 489 -21.09 19.47 8.46
C VAL A 489 -21.07 18.96 9.91
N GLU A 490 -22.24 18.80 10.53
CA GLU A 490 -22.37 18.09 11.82
C GLU A 490 -22.43 16.57 11.59
N GLU A 491 -21.55 15.81 12.25
CA GLU A 491 -21.69 14.36 12.37
C GLU A 491 -22.86 14.02 13.31
N GLY A 492 -24.09 14.12 12.80
CA GLY A 492 -25.28 13.60 13.49
C GLY A 492 -25.53 12.10 13.27
N TYR A 493 -24.83 11.46 12.31
CA TYR A 493 -25.24 10.16 11.76
C TYR A 493 -24.27 8.98 12.01
N SER A 494 -23.12 9.19 12.67
CA SER A 494 -22.12 8.11 12.87
C SER A 494 -22.40 7.20 14.09
N ARG A 495 -23.35 7.55 14.96
CA ARG A 495 -23.61 6.75 16.18
C ARG A 495 -24.28 5.39 15.93
N SER A 496 -24.82 5.11 14.75
CA SER A 496 -25.54 3.86 14.48
C SER A 496 -24.86 2.88 13.52
N VAL A 497 -23.69 3.21 12.93
CA VAL A 497 -23.04 2.33 11.93
C VAL A 497 -21.80 1.61 12.47
N TYR A 498 -21.30 1.97 13.65
CA TYR A 498 -20.08 1.36 14.22
C TYR A 498 -20.28 0.51 15.50
N PHE A 499 -21.52 0.26 15.95
CA PHE A 499 -21.78 -0.49 17.19
C PHE A 499 -22.27 -1.94 17.04
N GLU A 500 -22.33 -2.50 15.82
CA GLU A 500 -22.70 -3.92 15.61
C GLU A 500 -21.53 -4.86 15.30
N ALA A 501 -20.28 -4.39 15.39
CA ALA A 501 -19.08 -5.23 15.26
C ALA A 501 -18.32 -5.45 16.59
N ALA A 502 -18.96 -5.15 17.72
CA ALA A 502 -18.44 -5.41 19.05
C ALA A 502 -19.55 -5.91 19.98
N SER A 503 -20.04 -7.13 19.71
CA SER A 503 -20.68 -8.01 20.69
C SER A 503 -20.26 -9.44 20.43
#